data_AF-A0A2V7U827-F1
#
_entry.id   AF-A0A2V7U827-F1
#
_cell.length_a   1.000
_cell.length_b   1.000
_cell.length_c   1.000
_cell.angle_alpha   90.00
_cell.angle_beta   90.00
_cell.angle_gamma   90.00
#
_symmetry.space_group_name_H-M   'P 1'
#
loop_
_entity.id
_entity.type
_entity.pdbx_description
1 polymer ?
#
loop_
_entity_poly.entity_id
_entity_poly.type
_entity_poly.pdbx_seq_one_letter_code
_entity_poly.pdbx_strand_id
1 'polypeptide(L)'
;MEEPAPAERPGLFGRSATRAIAGLLALALVVVLEVERRRDEPRRPLPPPTSAAASTVPSLASVPVAPTLPPAPSSPSSQPAAKRAAAPVSAPRPAPRPQPTPAPARLAIDFEHGFKAGSLAVFVDGRRVMDEPLHSRRAGKILFFERREGRVLRTLPVEPGPRTVLVRVRWDDNQRAERTVARFREGRARTLVARLKPLTRSLSLQWR
;
A
#
# COMPACT_ATOMS: atom_id res chain seq x y z
N MET A 1 49.63 -29.47 59.42
CA MET A 1 49.70 -30.03 58.06
C MET A 1 48.53 -29.44 57.31
N GLU A 2 48.79 -28.31 56.68
CA GLU A 2 47.80 -27.48 56.01
C GLU A 2 47.96 -27.73 54.51
N GLU A 3 46.86 -28.09 53.86
CA GLU A 3 46.78 -28.41 52.45
C GLU A 3 46.91 -27.13 51.60
N PRO A 4 47.82 -27.06 50.63
CA PRO A 4 47.78 -26.02 49.62
C PRO A 4 47.27 -26.59 48.28
N ALA A 5 46.16 -26.03 47.82
CA ALA A 5 45.86 -25.87 46.40
C ALA A 5 45.57 -24.38 46.16
N PRO A 6 45.63 -23.82 44.92
CA PRO A 6 45.98 -24.43 43.63
C PRO A 6 46.99 -23.60 42.81
N ALA A 7 47.66 -24.22 41.83
CA ALA A 7 48.22 -23.48 40.69
C ALA A 7 48.27 -24.35 39.43
N GLU A 8 48.08 -23.66 38.30
CA GLU A 8 48.40 -24.03 36.91
C GLU A 8 47.28 -24.63 36.03
N ARG A 9 46.74 -23.75 35.16
CA ARG A 9 46.29 -24.05 33.77
C ARG A 9 47.56 -24.10 32.88
N PRO A 10 47.58 -24.50 31.56
CA PRO A 10 46.50 -24.76 30.58
C PRO A 10 46.75 -25.94 29.58
N GLY A 11 45.80 -26.15 28.64
CA GLY A 11 45.95 -26.97 27.43
C GLY A 11 45.25 -28.34 27.53
N LEU A 12 44.69 -28.97 26.50
CA LEU A 12 44.66 -28.75 25.05
C LEU A 12 43.50 -29.64 24.51
N PHE A 13 42.76 -29.13 23.53
CA PHE A 13 42.10 -29.89 22.44
C PHE A 13 41.50 -31.29 22.71
N GLY A 14 40.17 -31.35 22.74
CA GLY A 14 39.38 -32.56 22.44
C GLY A 14 38.27 -32.22 21.44
N ARG A 15 38.44 -32.69 20.20
CA ARG A 15 37.57 -32.47 19.03
C ARG A 15 36.40 -33.48 19.02
N SER A 16 35.23 -33.07 18.53
CA SER A 16 34.37 -33.83 17.58
C SER A 16 33.00 -33.13 17.46
N ALA A 17 32.67 -32.41 16.39
CA ALA A 17 32.29 -32.87 15.05
C ALA A 17 30.95 -33.62 15.01
N THR A 18 29.81 -32.91 15.05
CA THR A 18 28.49 -33.53 14.73
C THR A 18 27.41 -32.57 14.19
N ARG A 19 27.75 -31.37 13.71
CA ARG A 19 26.74 -30.44 13.16
C ARG A 19 27.08 -29.83 11.80
N ALA A 20 27.74 -30.59 10.92
CA ALA A 20 28.03 -30.13 9.56
C ALA A 20 27.15 -30.79 8.47
N ILE A 21 26.39 -31.85 8.77
CA ILE A 21 25.67 -32.62 7.72
C ILE A 21 24.28 -32.03 7.41
N ALA A 22 23.62 -31.38 8.37
CA ALA A 22 22.27 -30.84 8.18
C ALA A 22 22.21 -29.63 7.21
N GLY A 23 23.27 -28.83 7.15
CA GLY A 23 23.32 -27.65 6.27
C GLY A 23 23.47 -27.99 4.78
N LEU A 24 24.19 -29.08 4.48
CA LEU A 24 24.48 -29.51 3.11
C LEU A 24 23.27 -30.16 2.43
N LEU A 25 22.47 -30.94 3.18
CA LEU A 25 21.21 -31.52 2.69
C LEU A 25 20.14 -30.46 2.40
N ALA A 26 20.03 -29.43 3.25
CA ALA A 26 19.09 -28.32 3.01
C ALA A 26 19.47 -27.49 1.78
N LEU A 27 20.77 -27.26 1.55
CA LEU A 27 21.24 -26.54 0.37
C LEU A 27 21.00 -27.35 -0.92
N ALA A 28 21.26 -28.65 -0.92
CA ALA A 28 21.00 -29.54 -2.06
C ALA A 28 19.51 -29.59 -2.43
N LEU A 29 18.62 -29.64 -1.42
CA LEU A 29 17.17 -29.64 -1.64
C LEU A 29 16.67 -28.32 -2.28
N VAL A 30 17.23 -27.18 -1.85
CA VAL A 30 16.89 -25.87 -2.43
C VAL A 30 17.38 -25.75 -3.88
N VAL A 31 18.56 -26.28 -4.20
CA VAL A 31 19.09 -26.28 -5.58
C VAL A 31 18.25 -27.16 -6.51
N VAL A 32 17.81 -28.34 -6.05
CA VAL A 32 16.93 -29.24 -6.83
C VAL A 32 15.55 -28.59 -7.07
N LEU A 33 14.98 -27.91 -6.06
CA LEU A 33 13.71 -27.19 -6.21
C LEU A 33 13.80 -25.95 -7.12
N GLU A 34 14.94 -25.25 -7.16
CA GLU A 34 15.19 -24.13 -8.10
C GLU A 34 15.34 -24.61 -9.56
N VAL A 35 15.95 -25.78 -9.79
CA VAL A 35 16.15 -26.35 -11.13
C VAL A 35 14.82 -26.83 -11.74
N GLU A 36 13.96 -27.49 -10.96
CA GLU A 36 12.63 -27.91 -11.42
C GLU A 36 11.73 -26.71 -11.74
N ARG A 37 11.81 -25.63 -10.94
CA ARG A 37 10.98 -24.44 -11.15
C ARG A 37 11.31 -23.67 -12.43
N ARG A 38 12.56 -23.73 -12.91
CA ARG A 38 12.95 -23.13 -14.20
C ARG A 38 12.40 -23.86 -15.42
N ARG A 39 11.97 -25.12 -15.27
CA ARG A 39 11.36 -25.90 -16.35
C ARG A 39 9.90 -25.54 -16.59
N ASP A 40 9.25 -24.92 -15.60
CA ASP A 40 7.81 -24.67 -15.57
C ASP A 40 7.44 -23.17 -15.75
N GLU A 41 8.23 -22.39 -16.50
CA GLU A 41 7.78 -21.05 -16.91
C GLU A 41 6.93 -21.15 -18.19
N PRO A 42 5.58 -21.06 -18.13
CA PRO A 42 4.77 -20.89 -19.32
C PRO A 42 5.11 -19.53 -19.95
N ARG A 43 5.46 -19.56 -21.24
CA ARG A 43 5.76 -18.38 -22.08
C ARG A 43 4.74 -17.26 -21.84
N ARG A 44 5.19 -16.15 -21.26
CA ARG A 44 4.42 -14.93 -21.13
C ARG A 44 4.15 -14.34 -22.54
N PRO A 45 2.91 -13.95 -22.88
CA PRO A 45 2.62 -13.27 -24.14
C PRO A 45 3.28 -11.89 -24.17
N LEU A 46 3.96 -11.55 -25.27
CA LEU A 46 4.48 -10.19 -25.48
C LEU A 46 3.31 -9.20 -25.61
N PRO A 47 3.43 -7.98 -25.04
CA PRO A 47 2.50 -6.90 -25.37
C PRO A 47 2.67 -6.51 -26.85
N PRO A 48 1.57 -6.23 -27.58
CA PRO A 48 1.67 -5.71 -28.95
C PRO A 48 2.30 -4.30 -28.96
N PRO A 49 3.11 -3.96 -29.97
CA PRO A 49 3.61 -2.59 -30.14
C PRO A 49 2.42 -1.66 -30.40
N THR A 50 2.25 -0.66 -29.53
CA THR A 50 1.22 0.37 -29.69
C THR A 50 1.62 1.29 -30.83
N SER A 51 0.82 1.28 -31.90
CA SER A 51 0.95 2.17 -33.06
C SER A 51 0.82 3.63 -32.64
N ALA A 52 1.86 4.42 -32.91
CA ALA A 52 1.86 5.86 -32.73
C ALA A 52 1.00 6.50 -33.85
N ALA A 53 -0.25 6.82 -33.52
CA ALA A 53 -1.10 7.63 -34.38
C ALA A 53 -0.68 9.11 -34.26
N ALA A 54 -0.18 9.65 -35.37
CA ALA A 54 0.06 11.08 -35.53
C ALA A 54 -1.27 11.84 -35.44
N SER A 55 -1.39 12.76 -34.48
CA SER A 55 -2.50 13.72 -34.44
C SER A 55 -2.11 14.99 -35.19
N THR A 56 -2.62 15.07 -36.41
CA THR A 56 -2.77 16.25 -37.25
C THR A 56 -3.42 17.39 -36.48
N VAL A 57 -2.75 18.55 -36.40
CA VAL A 57 -3.35 19.81 -35.95
C VAL A 57 -4.07 20.49 -37.12
N PRO A 58 -5.36 20.85 -37.01
CA PRO A 58 -6.00 21.70 -38.02
C PRO A 58 -5.68 23.17 -37.75
N SER A 59 -5.19 23.84 -38.79
CA SER A 59 -4.99 25.28 -38.90
C SER A 59 -6.35 26.00 -38.88
N LEU A 60 -6.57 26.88 -37.90
CA LEU A 60 -7.73 27.77 -37.86
C LEU A 60 -7.28 29.16 -38.34
N ALA A 61 -7.43 29.39 -39.64
CA ALA A 61 -7.43 30.71 -40.24
C ALA A 61 -8.89 31.09 -40.59
N SER A 62 -9.41 32.14 -39.95
CA SER A 62 -10.24 33.19 -40.58
C SER A 62 -11.14 33.85 -39.55
N VAL A 63 -10.91 35.15 -39.37
CA VAL A 63 -11.75 36.09 -38.64
C VAL A 63 -12.72 36.71 -39.65
N PRO A 64 -14.05 36.63 -39.47
CA PRO A 64 -14.96 37.50 -40.20
C PRO A 64 -15.44 38.67 -39.33
N VAL A 65 -15.31 39.86 -39.93
CA VAL A 65 -15.77 41.18 -39.50
C VAL A 65 -17.28 41.21 -39.24
N ALA A 66 -17.67 41.92 -38.18
CA ALA A 66 -19.06 42.17 -37.79
C ALA A 66 -19.75 43.19 -38.73
N PRO A 67 -21.00 42.95 -39.15
CA PRO A 67 -21.86 44.00 -39.67
C PRO A 67 -22.76 44.58 -38.57
N THR A 68 -22.73 45.92 -38.48
CA THR A 68 -23.59 46.82 -37.71
C THR A 68 -25.08 46.50 -37.84
N LEU A 69 -25.78 46.36 -36.71
CA LEU A 69 -27.25 46.27 -36.64
C LEU A 69 -27.88 47.68 -36.50
N PRO A 70 -28.95 48.02 -37.25
CA PRO A 70 -29.73 49.24 -37.03
C PRO A 70 -30.71 49.10 -35.85
N PRO A 71 -31.13 50.21 -35.20
CA PRO A 71 -32.10 50.19 -34.11
C PRO A 71 -33.53 50.08 -34.67
N ALA A 72 -34.35 49.21 -34.06
CA ALA A 72 -35.78 49.11 -34.35
C ALA A 72 -36.63 49.30 -33.07
N PRO A 73 -37.82 49.90 -33.20
CA PRO A 73 -38.45 50.73 -32.17
C PRO A 73 -39.20 49.96 -31.09
N SER A 74 -39.32 50.61 -29.93
CA SER A 74 -40.09 50.19 -28.76
C SER A 74 -41.59 50.18 -29.06
N SER A 75 -42.23 49.03 -28.86
CA SER A 75 -43.70 48.91 -28.80
C SER A 75 -44.13 48.63 -27.36
N PRO A 76 -44.92 49.51 -26.71
CA PRO A 76 -45.54 49.18 -25.43
C PRO A 76 -46.80 48.33 -25.71
N SER A 77 -46.72 47.03 -25.45
CA SER A 77 -47.91 46.18 -25.41
C SER A 77 -48.43 46.11 -23.97
N SER A 78 -49.52 46.83 -23.73
CA SER A 78 -50.30 46.82 -22.51
C SER A 78 -50.95 45.44 -22.32
N GLN A 79 -50.41 44.62 -21.42
CA GLN A 79 -51.01 43.33 -21.08
C GLN A 79 -51.96 43.49 -19.86
N PRO A 80 -53.21 43.01 -19.93
CA PRO A 80 -54.16 43.08 -18.82
C PRO A 80 -53.72 42.26 -17.60
N ALA A 81 -53.99 42.80 -16.41
CA ALA A 81 -53.74 42.17 -15.13
C ALA A 81 -54.41 40.78 -15.03
N ALA A 82 -53.60 39.72 -15.17
CA ALA A 82 -54.03 38.37 -14.89
C ALA A 82 -54.16 38.17 -13.37
N LYS A 83 -55.37 37.79 -12.94
CA LYS A 83 -55.70 37.38 -11.57
C LYS A 83 -54.66 36.41 -11.03
N ARG A 84 -54.05 36.78 -9.90
CA ARG A 84 -53.12 35.94 -9.14
C ARG A 84 -53.87 34.71 -8.61
N ALA A 85 -53.77 33.59 -9.31
CA ALA A 85 -54.17 32.30 -8.78
C ALA A 85 -53.27 31.97 -7.58
N ALA A 86 -53.88 31.67 -6.43
CA ALA A 86 -53.18 31.26 -5.24
C ALA A 86 -52.38 29.99 -5.53
N ALA A 87 -51.05 30.05 -5.32
CA ALA A 87 -50.18 28.90 -5.43
C ALA A 87 -50.59 27.85 -4.37
N PRO A 88 -50.68 26.55 -4.71
CA PRO A 88 -50.92 25.52 -3.72
C PRO A 88 -49.78 25.51 -2.72
N VAL A 89 -50.12 25.63 -1.43
CA VAL A 89 -49.16 25.48 -0.33
C VAL A 89 -48.64 24.05 -0.38
N SER A 90 -47.39 23.90 -0.80
CA SER A 90 -46.72 22.60 -0.83
C SER A 90 -46.61 22.08 0.59
N ALA A 91 -47.22 20.91 0.85
CA ALA A 91 -47.12 20.25 2.14
C ALA A 91 -45.64 20.04 2.53
N PRO A 92 -45.27 20.14 3.82
CA PRO A 92 -43.89 19.93 4.25
C PRO A 92 -43.41 18.54 3.83
N ARG A 93 -42.35 18.47 3.03
CA ARG A 93 -41.70 17.20 2.69
C ARG A 93 -41.25 16.53 4.00
N PRO A 94 -41.59 15.25 4.24
CA PRO A 94 -41.12 14.54 5.42
C PRO A 94 -39.60 14.62 5.52
N ALA A 95 -39.09 14.99 6.69
CA ALA A 95 -37.65 15.01 6.92
C ALA A 95 -37.07 13.60 6.71
N PRO A 96 -35.92 13.46 6.01
CA PRO A 96 -35.29 12.17 5.86
C PRO A 96 -34.99 11.58 7.24
N ARG A 97 -35.41 10.34 7.47
CA ARG A 97 -35.08 9.65 8.73
C ARG A 97 -33.55 9.50 8.82
N PRO A 98 -32.95 9.74 10.01
CA PRO A 98 -31.53 9.51 10.20
C PRO A 98 -31.22 8.05 9.92
N GLN A 99 -30.35 7.81 8.94
CA GLN A 99 -29.91 6.48 8.56
C GLN A 99 -28.78 6.06 9.50
N PRO A 100 -28.80 4.84 10.05
CA PRO A 100 -27.76 4.39 10.99
C PRO A 100 -26.39 4.43 10.30
N THR A 101 -25.42 5.10 10.94
CA THR A 101 -24.04 5.12 10.46
C THR A 101 -23.41 3.74 10.67
N PRO A 102 -22.90 3.08 9.62
CA PRO A 102 -22.23 1.79 9.76
C PRO A 102 -21.06 1.87 10.75
N ALA A 103 -20.91 0.86 11.60
CA ALA A 103 -19.77 0.79 12.50
C ALA A 103 -18.46 0.67 11.69
N PRO A 104 -17.41 1.43 12.02
CA PRO A 104 -16.15 1.37 11.28
C PRO A 104 -15.54 -0.03 11.37
N ALA A 105 -14.96 -0.48 10.27
CA ALA A 105 -14.09 -1.65 10.28
C ALA A 105 -12.68 -1.23 10.71
N ARG A 106 -11.82 -2.20 11.02
CA ARG A 106 -10.44 -1.95 11.48
C ARG A 106 -9.43 -2.68 10.61
N LEU A 107 -8.40 -1.96 10.17
CA LEU A 107 -7.22 -2.50 9.51
C LEU A 107 -6.07 -2.51 10.51
N ALA A 108 -5.64 -3.68 10.96
CA ALA A 108 -4.41 -3.83 11.72
C ALA A 108 -3.24 -4.08 10.76
N ILE A 109 -2.13 -3.39 10.94
CA ILE A 109 -0.93 -3.51 10.12
C ILE A 109 0.20 -3.98 11.01
N ASP A 110 0.80 -5.09 10.62
CA ASP A 110 1.96 -5.69 11.27
C ASP A 110 3.12 -5.71 10.29
N PHE A 111 4.12 -4.86 10.53
CA PHE A 111 5.28 -4.71 9.68
C PHE A 111 6.58 -4.89 10.46
N GLU A 112 7.34 -5.91 10.10
CA GLU A 112 8.66 -6.20 10.65
C GLU A 112 9.74 -5.82 9.62
N HIS A 113 10.80 -5.14 10.08
CA HIS A 113 11.90 -4.68 9.24
C HIS A 113 13.26 -4.79 9.93
N GLY A 114 14.31 -4.93 9.10
CA GLY A 114 15.70 -5.02 9.56
C GLY A 114 16.62 -3.88 9.11
N PHE A 115 16.08 -2.79 8.57
CA PHE A 115 16.87 -1.62 8.16
C PHE A 115 16.92 -0.56 9.26
N LYS A 116 17.96 0.30 9.25
CA LYS A 116 18.22 1.29 10.31
C LYS A 116 17.06 2.27 10.50
N ALA A 117 16.62 2.90 9.42
CA ALA A 117 15.56 3.88 9.43
C ALA A 117 14.79 3.88 8.09
N GLY A 118 13.57 4.39 8.09
CA GLY A 118 12.74 4.50 6.90
C GLY A 118 11.40 5.15 7.19
N SER A 119 10.44 4.98 6.28
CA SER A 119 9.05 5.42 6.46
C SER A 119 8.07 4.40 5.91
N LEU A 120 7.00 4.14 6.65
CA LEU A 120 5.87 3.31 6.25
C LEU A 120 4.65 4.19 5.99
N ALA A 121 4.21 4.23 4.74
CA ALA A 121 2.98 4.91 4.35
C ALA A 121 1.92 3.90 3.91
N VAL A 122 0.69 4.09 4.37
CA VAL A 122 -0.44 3.23 4.02
C VAL A 122 -1.52 4.07 3.37
N PHE A 123 -2.05 3.54 2.27
CA PHE A 123 -3.09 4.16 1.49
C PHE A 123 -4.29 3.23 1.43
N VAL A 124 -5.47 3.75 1.71
CA VAL A 124 -6.74 3.05 1.53
C VAL A 124 -7.51 3.77 0.44
N ASP A 125 -7.87 3.06 -0.62
CA ASP A 125 -8.54 3.61 -1.80
C ASP A 125 -7.85 4.85 -2.39
N GLY A 126 -6.51 4.84 -2.36
CA GLY A 126 -5.68 5.95 -2.87
C GLY A 126 -5.46 7.11 -1.89
N ARG A 127 -6.15 7.14 -0.75
CA ARG A 127 -5.95 8.16 0.30
C ARG A 127 -4.92 7.71 1.32
N ARG A 128 -3.92 8.54 1.61
CA ARG A 128 -2.91 8.26 2.65
C ARG A 128 -3.57 8.35 4.02
N VAL A 129 -3.66 7.23 4.71
CA VAL A 129 -4.28 7.13 6.06
C VAL A 129 -3.25 7.01 7.17
N MET A 130 -2.01 6.65 6.84
CA MET A 130 -0.90 6.52 7.79
C MET A 130 0.40 6.88 7.11
N ASP A 131 1.28 7.56 7.85
CA ASP A 131 2.66 7.83 7.49
C ASP A 131 3.46 7.81 8.80
N GLU A 132 4.24 6.74 9.01
CA GLU A 132 4.96 6.52 10.25
C GLU A 132 6.46 6.36 9.97
N PRO A 133 7.33 7.08 10.69
CA PRO A 133 8.76 6.86 10.59
C PRO A 133 9.13 5.50 11.21
N LEU A 134 10.01 4.78 10.54
CA LEU A 134 10.50 3.46 10.94
C LEU A 134 11.89 3.59 11.54
N HIS A 135 12.11 2.93 12.67
CA HIS A 135 13.41 2.86 13.33
C HIS A 135 13.62 1.45 13.86
N SER A 136 14.81 0.89 13.63
CA SER A 136 15.21 -0.40 14.20
C SER A 136 16.21 -0.23 15.33
N ARG A 137 16.16 -1.16 16.29
CA ARG A 137 17.18 -1.32 17.32
C ARG A 137 18.20 -2.36 16.86
N ARG A 138 19.45 -2.24 17.34
CA ARG A 138 20.50 -3.24 17.10
C ARG A 138 20.12 -4.50 17.90
N ALA A 139 19.94 -5.61 17.22
CA ALA A 139 19.52 -6.89 17.80
C ALA A 139 20.68 -7.87 18.01
N GLY A 140 21.88 -7.57 17.51
CA GLY A 140 23.09 -8.38 17.72
C GLY A 140 24.08 -8.30 16.56
N LYS A 141 25.13 -9.11 16.59
CA LYS A 141 26.14 -9.23 15.52
C LYS A 141 26.29 -10.70 15.12
N ILE A 142 26.29 -10.99 13.81
CA ILE A 142 26.62 -12.31 13.27
C ILE A 142 27.87 -12.13 12.40
N LEU A 143 28.98 -12.75 12.81
CA LEU A 143 30.33 -12.47 12.29
C LEU A 143 30.64 -10.96 12.29
N PHE A 144 30.60 -10.33 11.11
CA PHE A 144 30.88 -8.90 10.87
C PHE A 144 29.62 -8.09 10.55
N PHE A 145 28.45 -8.72 10.42
CA PHE A 145 27.20 -8.05 10.05
C PHE A 145 26.37 -7.72 11.30
N GLU A 146 25.93 -6.46 11.38
CA GLU A 146 25.04 -6.00 12.45
C GLU A 146 23.59 -6.37 12.12
N ARG A 147 22.96 -7.16 12.98
CA ARG A 147 21.54 -7.51 12.87
C ARG A 147 20.70 -6.42 13.51
N ARG A 148 19.64 -6.01 12.81
CA ARG A 148 18.71 -4.97 13.25
C ARG A 148 17.29 -5.46 13.13
N GLU A 149 16.46 -5.06 14.08
CA GLU A 149 15.04 -5.43 14.12
C GLU A 149 14.20 -4.25 14.58
N GLY A 150 13.11 -4.01 13.86
CA GLY A 150 12.09 -3.04 14.17
C GLY A 150 10.73 -3.59 13.77
N ARG A 151 9.69 -3.28 14.55
CA ARG A 151 8.31 -3.73 14.29
C ARG A 151 7.34 -2.58 14.48
N VAL A 152 6.36 -2.49 13.60
CA VAL A 152 5.25 -1.54 13.68
C VAL A 152 3.95 -2.31 13.71
N LEU A 153 3.17 -2.06 14.76
CA LEU A 153 1.82 -2.56 14.90
C LEU A 153 0.87 -1.36 15.04
N ARG A 154 0.02 -1.14 14.05
CA ARG A 154 -0.94 -0.02 14.04
C ARG A 154 -2.31 -0.50 13.61
N THR A 155 -3.35 0.04 14.24
CA THR A 155 -4.74 -0.24 13.90
C THR A 155 -5.39 1.04 13.41
N LEU A 156 -5.94 1.00 12.19
CA LEU A 156 -6.53 2.14 11.53
C LEU A 156 -8.03 1.89 11.32
N PRO A 157 -8.91 2.86 11.59
CA PRO A 157 -10.31 2.76 11.20
C PRO A 157 -10.42 2.83 9.68
N VAL A 158 -11.22 1.94 9.09
CA VAL A 158 -11.48 1.89 7.65
C VAL A 158 -12.98 1.70 7.41
N GLU A 159 -13.46 2.22 6.29
CA GLU A 159 -14.86 2.01 5.91
C GLU A 159 -15.12 0.53 5.59
N PRO A 160 -16.29 -0.01 5.98
CA PRO A 160 -16.67 -1.37 5.62
C PRO A 160 -16.82 -1.52 4.09
N GLY A 161 -16.70 -2.76 3.61
CA GLY A 161 -16.80 -3.12 2.19
C GLY A 161 -15.48 -3.54 1.54
N PRO A 162 -15.47 -3.78 0.21
CA PRO A 162 -14.25 -4.06 -0.53
C PRO A 162 -13.39 -2.79 -0.60
N ARG A 163 -12.15 -2.90 -0.15
CA ARG A 163 -11.21 -1.78 -0.13
C ARG A 163 -9.88 -2.20 -0.70
N THR A 164 -9.27 -1.26 -1.41
CA THR A 164 -7.89 -1.38 -1.82
C THR A 164 -6.99 -0.87 -0.71
N VAL A 165 -5.98 -1.66 -0.35
CA VAL A 165 -4.89 -1.21 0.52
C VAL A 165 -3.59 -1.22 -0.27
N LEU A 166 -2.88 -0.10 -0.27
CA LEU A 166 -1.51 0.00 -0.78
C LEU A 166 -0.59 0.32 0.38
N VAL A 167 0.46 -0.47 0.51
CA VAL A 167 1.51 -0.28 1.52
C VAL A 167 2.76 0.15 0.80
N ARG A 168 3.33 1.29 1.20
CA ARG A 168 4.56 1.83 0.65
C ARG A 168 5.60 1.95 1.75
N VAL A 169 6.77 1.39 1.49
CA VAL A 169 7.91 1.45 2.39
C VAL A 169 9.05 2.16 1.67
N ARG A 170 9.67 3.11 2.36
CA ARG A 170 10.94 3.74 1.94
C ARG A 170 11.99 3.47 2.99
N TRP A 171 13.20 3.15 2.54
CA TRP A 171 14.36 2.94 3.40
C TRP A 171 15.62 3.24 2.60
N ASP A 172 16.60 3.92 3.21
CA ASP A 172 17.77 4.44 2.51
C ASP A 172 17.33 5.15 1.20
N ASP A 173 17.92 4.82 0.05
CA ASP A 173 17.54 5.33 -1.28
C ASP A 173 16.51 4.45 -2.01
N ASN A 174 15.89 3.49 -1.33
CA ASN A 174 14.98 2.51 -1.92
C ASN A 174 13.52 2.79 -1.56
N GLN A 175 12.63 2.43 -2.48
CA GLN A 175 11.20 2.42 -2.26
C GLN A 175 10.56 1.16 -2.83
N ARG A 176 9.61 0.60 -2.09
CA ARG A 176 8.69 -0.43 -2.57
C ARG A 176 7.26 -0.08 -2.21
N ALA A 177 6.35 -0.45 -3.10
CA ALA A 177 4.93 -0.36 -2.88
C ALA A 177 4.28 -1.66 -3.34
N GLU A 178 3.34 -2.16 -2.57
CA GLU A 178 2.55 -3.34 -2.91
C GLU A 178 1.08 -3.04 -2.63
N ARG A 179 0.19 -3.56 -3.48
CA ARG A 179 -1.25 -3.32 -3.41
C ARG A 179 -1.98 -4.65 -3.20
N THR A 180 -2.99 -4.63 -2.35
CA THR A 180 -3.88 -5.77 -2.12
C THR A 180 -5.32 -5.28 -1.99
N VAL A 181 -6.27 -6.20 -2.18
CA VAL A 181 -7.69 -5.92 -2.02
C VAL A 181 -8.23 -6.84 -0.93
N ALA A 182 -8.99 -6.29 -0.01
CA ALA A 182 -9.69 -7.08 0.99
C ALA A 182 -11.08 -6.51 1.25
N ARG A 183 -11.98 -7.39 1.69
CA ARG A 183 -13.28 -7.00 2.21
C ARG A 183 -13.18 -6.81 3.72
N PHE A 184 -13.56 -5.63 4.18
CA PHE A 184 -13.67 -5.26 5.58
C PHE A 184 -15.12 -5.40 6.03
N ARG A 185 -15.33 -6.01 7.20
CA ARG A 185 -16.65 -6.17 7.80
C ARG A 185 -16.80 -5.19 8.96
N GLU A 186 -18.01 -4.66 9.13
CA GLU A 186 -18.35 -3.74 10.21
C GLU A 186 -17.95 -4.31 11.58
N GLY A 187 -17.32 -3.49 12.41
CA GLY A 187 -16.87 -3.86 13.76
C GLY A 187 -15.77 -4.94 13.82
N ARG A 188 -15.31 -5.47 12.69
CA ARG A 188 -14.24 -6.48 12.64
C ARG A 188 -12.89 -5.84 12.33
N ALA A 189 -11.84 -6.42 12.92
CA ALA A 189 -10.47 -6.14 12.55
C ALA A 189 -9.95 -7.18 11.57
N ARG A 190 -9.16 -6.73 10.58
CA ARG A 190 -8.41 -7.60 9.69
C ARG A 190 -6.94 -7.23 9.72
N THR A 191 -6.06 -8.21 9.81
CA THR A 191 -4.63 -7.97 9.97
C THR A 191 -3.91 -8.14 8.65
N LEU A 192 -3.19 -7.10 8.24
CA LEU A 192 -2.30 -7.11 7.09
C LEU A 192 -0.87 -7.25 7.58
N VAL A 193 -0.26 -8.39 7.29
CA VAL A 193 1.15 -8.64 7.56
C VAL A 193 1.95 -8.21 6.34
N ALA A 194 2.80 -7.20 6.52
CA ALA A 194 3.71 -6.71 5.51
C ALA A 194 5.14 -7.17 5.85
N ARG A 195 5.84 -7.75 4.88
CA ARG A 195 7.20 -8.27 5.06
C ARG A 195 8.09 -7.89 3.91
N LEU A 196 9.30 -7.43 4.20
CA LEU A 196 10.34 -7.20 3.21
C LEU A 196 11.22 -8.46 3.10
N LYS A 197 11.29 -9.07 1.92
CA LYS A 197 12.16 -10.22 1.70
C LYS A 197 13.63 -9.78 1.67
N PRO A 198 14.53 -10.37 2.46
CA PRO A 198 15.92 -9.89 2.56
C PRO A 198 16.71 -10.06 1.27
N LEU A 199 16.45 -11.12 0.49
CA LEU A 199 17.17 -11.41 -0.76
C LEU A 199 16.68 -10.52 -1.92
N THR A 200 15.37 -10.53 -2.20
CA THR A 200 14.80 -9.86 -3.37
C THR A 200 14.43 -8.40 -3.10
N ARG A 201 14.49 -7.95 -1.85
CA ARG A 201 13.99 -6.64 -1.40
C ARG A 201 12.57 -6.35 -1.88
N SER A 202 11.77 -7.40 -2.05
CA SER A 202 10.37 -7.31 -2.46
C SER A 202 9.49 -7.20 -1.22
N LEU A 203 8.51 -6.30 -1.26
CA LEU A 203 7.48 -6.20 -0.24
C LEU A 203 6.40 -7.25 -0.54
N SER A 204 6.11 -8.11 0.43
CA SER A 204 5.00 -9.06 0.36
C SER A 204 3.92 -8.70 1.37
N LEU A 205 2.66 -8.82 0.94
CA LEU A 205 1.49 -8.55 1.76
C LEU A 205 0.68 -9.83 1.94
N GLN A 206 0.32 -10.14 3.19
CA GLN A 206 -0.47 -11.32 3.53
C GLN A 206 -1.56 -10.97 4.54
N TRP A 207 -2.77 -11.46 4.30
CA TRP A 207 -3.88 -11.32 5.23
C TRP A 207 -3.84 -12.42 6.29
N ARG A 208 -4.08 -12.02 7.53
CA ARG A 208 -4.23 -12.92 8.69
C ARG A 208 -5.57 -12.68 9.37
#